data_AF-A0A9X2FVF1-F1
#
_entry.id   AF-A0A9X2FVF1-F1
#
_cell.length_a   1.000
_cell.length_b   1.000
_cell.length_c   1.000
_cell.angle_alpha   90.00
_cell.angle_beta   90.00
_cell.angle_gamma   90.00
#
_symmetry.space_group_name_H-M   'P 1'
#
loop_
_entity.id
_entity.type
_entity.pdbx_description
1 polymer ?
#
loop_
_entity_poly.entity_id
_entity_poly.type
_entity_poly.pdbx_seq_one_letter_code
_entity_poly.pdbx_strand_id
1 'polypeptide(L)'
;MTEPSPLPRPTDSHAPIRLCPDLPTRAGFDSDHPLAQGLVGEEGPTIAHLGDLAALLPEPVSAPLVIDADATGPWLLAMLAALAESWPGGAAALRGALCNDALDLCRGPATPPWSGEAALDLAADTLSW
;
A
#
# COMPACT_ATOMS: atom_id res chain seq x y z
N MET A 1 -11.49 40.60 -22.22
CA MET A 1 -10.59 39.50 -21.80
C MET A 1 -11.20 38.92 -20.54
N THR A 2 -11.78 37.73 -20.63
CA THR A 2 -12.45 37.07 -19.51
C THR A 2 -11.38 36.42 -18.64
N GLU A 3 -11.38 36.71 -17.35
CA GLU A 3 -10.49 36.07 -16.38
C GLU A 3 -10.65 34.54 -16.45
N PRO A 4 -9.55 33.75 -16.37
CA PRO A 4 -9.64 32.31 -16.33
C PRO A 4 -10.40 31.88 -15.07
N SER A 5 -11.37 30.96 -15.24
CA SER A 5 -12.11 30.37 -14.12
C SER A 5 -11.10 29.77 -13.11
N PRO A 6 -11.24 30.06 -11.80
CA PRO A 6 -10.32 29.52 -10.81
C PRO A 6 -10.35 27.98 -10.85
N LEU A 7 -9.17 27.37 -10.66
CA LEU A 7 -9.06 25.93 -10.48
C LEU A 7 -9.99 25.51 -9.34
N PRO A 8 -10.79 24.43 -9.52
CA PRO A 8 -11.63 23.94 -8.44
C PRO A 8 -10.75 23.64 -7.21
N ARG A 9 -11.12 24.21 -6.06
CA ARG A 9 -10.46 23.85 -4.79
C ARG A 9 -10.88 22.42 -4.43
N PRO A 10 -10.01 21.63 -3.78
CA PRO A 10 -10.44 20.37 -3.22
C PRO A 10 -11.46 20.67 -2.12
N THR A 11 -12.74 20.53 -2.43
CA THR A 11 -13.82 20.53 -1.46
C THR A 11 -14.59 19.21 -1.60
N ASP A 12 -14.84 18.62 -0.44
CA ASP A 12 -15.77 17.51 -0.14
C ASP A 12 -15.28 16.08 -0.40
N SER A 13 -14.64 15.45 0.60
CA SER A 13 -14.89 14.04 1.01
C SER A 13 -14.03 13.65 2.22
N HIS A 14 -14.46 12.62 2.95
CA HIS A 14 -13.86 12.08 4.17
C HIS A 14 -12.33 11.98 4.10
N ALA A 15 -11.65 12.41 5.18
CA ALA A 15 -10.19 12.33 5.27
C ALA A 15 -9.69 10.91 4.90
N PRO A 16 -8.63 10.80 4.08
CA PRO A 16 -8.13 9.49 3.67
C PRO A 16 -7.61 8.71 4.87
N ILE A 17 -7.86 7.40 4.88
CA ILE A 17 -7.25 6.48 5.83
C ILE A 17 -5.82 6.23 5.35
N ARG A 18 -4.85 6.55 6.21
CA ARG A 18 -3.42 6.33 5.92
C ARG A 18 -2.95 5.07 6.62
N LEU A 19 -2.30 4.20 5.87
CA LEU A 19 -1.67 2.99 6.38
C LEU A 19 -0.19 3.02 5.98
N CYS A 20 0.67 3.13 6.98
CA CYS A 20 2.11 3.03 6.80
C CYS A 20 2.58 1.82 7.62
N PRO A 21 2.77 0.64 6.99
CA PRO A 21 3.27 -0.54 7.68
C PRO A 21 4.71 -0.37 8.17
N ASP A 22 5.13 -1.25 9.07
CA ASP A 22 6.52 -1.31 9.50
C ASP A 22 7.50 -1.63 8.34
N LEU A 23 8.77 -1.29 8.55
CA LEU A 23 9.80 -1.47 7.53
C LEU A 23 9.93 -2.93 7.05
N PRO A 24 9.86 -3.97 7.91
CA PRO A 24 9.84 -5.36 7.45
C PRO A 24 8.70 -5.64 6.47
N THR A 25 7.48 -5.20 6.79
CA THR A 25 6.33 -5.35 5.90
C THR A 25 6.58 -4.63 4.58
N ARG A 26 7.03 -3.36 4.59
CA ARG A 26 7.30 -2.59 3.35
C ARG A 26 8.41 -3.21 2.48
N ALA A 27 9.35 -3.90 3.11
CA ALA A 27 10.45 -4.61 2.45
C ALA A 27 10.12 -6.05 2.03
N GLY A 28 8.99 -6.61 2.46
CA GLY A 28 8.57 -7.96 2.12
C GLY A 28 9.19 -9.05 3.00
N PHE A 29 9.52 -8.73 4.25
CA PHE A 29 9.96 -9.70 5.24
C PHE A 29 8.85 -9.98 6.26
N ASP A 30 8.61 -11.27 6.51
CA ASP A 30 7.80 -11.70 7.64
C ASP A 30 8.45 -11.32 8.98
N SER A 31 7.64 -11.22 10.03
CA SER A 31 8.08 -10.74 11.34
C SER A 31 9.12 -11.64 12.02
N ASP A 32 9.16 -12.93 11.64
CA ASP A 32 10.12 -13.91 12.15
C ASP A 32 11.41 -13.98 11.32
N HIS A 33 11.49 -13.22 10.22
CA HIS A 33 12.67 -13.18 9.39
C HIS A 33 13.87 -12.56 10.14
N PRO A 34 15.10 -13.11 10.04
CA PRO A 34 16.26 -12.57 10.75
C PRO A 34 16.54 -11.08 10.49
N LEU A 35 16.27 -10.59 9.28
CA LEU A 35 16.44 -9.16 8.93
C LEU A 35 15.33 -8.26 9.49
N ALA A 36 14.23 -8.81 9.99
CA ALA A 36 13.14 -8.06 10.63
C ALA A 36 13.39 -7.80 12.12
N GLN A 37 14.36 -8.50 12.74
CA GLN A 37 14.63 -8.43 14.18
C GLN A 37 14.93 -6.99 14.62
N GLY A 38 14.14 -6.49 15.56
CA GLY A 38 14.26 -5.12 16.09
C GLY A 38 13.65 -4.03 15.21
N LEU A 39 13.00 -4.39 14.09
CA LEU A 39 12.31 -3.45 13.19
C LEU A 39 10.79 -3.67 13.14
N VAL A 40 10.32 -4.84 13.59
CA VAL A 40 8.90 -5.20 13.65
C VAL A 40 8.15 -4.21 14.56
N GLY A 41 7.13 -3.56 14.02
CA GLY A 41 6.26 -2.65 14.76
C GLY A 41 6.86 -1.27 15.09
N GLU A 42 8.10 -0.97 14.70
CA GLU A 42 8.77 0.28 15.09
C GLU A 42 8.17 1.52 14.42
N GLU A 43 7.93 1.46 13.11
CA GLU A 43 7.43 2.59 12.31
C GLU A 43 5.91 2.56 12.10
N GLY A 44 5.26 1.42 12.32
CA GLY A 44 3.86 1.21 11.97
C GLY A 44 3.37 -0.20 12.30
N PRO A 45 2.11 -0.53 11.97
CA PRO A 45 1.59 -1.88 12.17
C PRO A 45 2.28 -2.89 11.25
N THR A 46 2.40 -4.12 11.74
CA THR A 46 2.89 -5.26 10.97
C THR A 46 1.75 -5.91 10.20
N ILE A 47 2.00 -6.32 8.96
CA ILE A 47 1.01 -7.02 8.13
C ILE A 47 1.67 -8.26 7.54
N ALA A 48 1.42 -9.43 8.11
CA ALA A 48 1.95 -10.70 7.62
C ALA A 48 0.94 -11.43 6.73
N HIS A 49 -0.36 -11.23 6.97
CA HIS A 49 -1.41 -11.87 6.20
C HIS A 49 -2.70 -11.02 6.09
N LEU A 50 -3.64 -11.47 5.25
CA LEU A 50 -4.92 -10.79 5.01
C LEU A 50 -5.69 -10.44 6.29
N GLY A 51 -5.65 -11.30 7.31
CA GLY A 51 -6.33 -11.05 8.59
C GLY A 51 -5.79 -9.84 9.36
N ASP A 52 -4.50 -9.50 9.19
CA ASP A 52 -3.90 -8.33 9.82
C ASP A 52 -4.38 -7.06 9.12
N LEU A 53 -4.39 -7.08 7.78
CA LEU A 53 -4.90 -5.98 6.98
C LEU A 53 -6.39 -5.71 7.28
N ALA A 54 -7.19 -6.78 7.38
CA ALA A 54 -8.60 -6.71 7.76
C ALA A 54 -8.79 -6.07 9.14
N ALA A 55 -7.95 -6.43 10.13
CA ALA A 55 -8.02 -5.88 11.48
C ALA A 55 -7.67 -4.38 11.55
N LEU A 56 -6.91 -3.85 10.59
CA LEU A 56 -6.49 -2.46 10.54
C LEU A 56 -7.48 -1.54 9.81
N LEU A 57 -8.40 -2.10 9.02
CA LEU A 57 -9.30 -1.33 8.17
C LEU A 57 -10.76 -1.46 8.63
N PRO A 58 -11.56 -0.38 8.54
CA PRO A 58 -13.00 -0.48 8.75
C PRO A 58 -13.66 -1.16 7.55
N GLU A 59 -14.49 -2.18 7.77
CA GLU A 59 -15.18 -2.89 6.69
C GLU A 59 -16.68 -2.53 6.61
N PRO A 60 -17.18 -2.07 5.44
CA PRO A 60 -16.46 -1.74 4.21
C PRO A 60 -15.75 -0.36 4.29
N VAL A 61 -14.63 -0.21 3.59
CA VAL A 61 -13.91 1.08 3.54
C VAL A 61 -14.63 2.03 2.59
N SER A 62 -15.15 3.13 3.13
CA SER A 62 -15.86 4.18 2.37
C SER A 62 -15.00 5.42 2.07
N ALA A 63 -13.86 5.57 2.74
CA ALA A 63 -12.92 6.66 2.54
C ALA A 63 -11.73 6.24 1.65
N PRO A 64 -11.07 7.17 0.94
CA PRO A 64 -9.88 6.81 0.17
C PRO A 64 -8.76 6.25 1.07
N LEU A 65 -8.10 5.18 0.62
CA LEU A 65 -6.93 4.59 1.28
C LEU A 65 -5.65 5.17 0.71
N VAL A 66 -4.68 5.52 1.56
CA VAL A 66 -3.33 5.86 1.13
C VAL A 66 -2.37 4.93 1.84
N ILE A 67 -1.69 4.07 1.07
CA ILE A 67 -0.81 3.03 1.62
C ILE A 67 0.64 3.29 1.21
N ASP A 68 1.51 3.41 2.20
CA ASP A 68 2.95 3.55 2.03
C ASP A 68 3.59 2.14 2.04
N ALA A 69 3.51 1.43 0.90
CA ALA A 69 3.87 0.01 0.78
C ALA A 69 5.27 -0.28 0.19
N ASP A 70 5.95 0.73 -0.35
CA ASP A 70 7.25 0.63 -1.03
C ASP A 70 7.33 -0.59 -1.96
N ALA A 71 8.13 -1.60 -1.60
CA ALA A 71 8.37 -2.79 -2.41
C ALA A 71 7.23 -3.82 -2.39
N THR A 72 6.33 -3.72 -1.41
CA THR A 72 5.20 -4.64 -1.24
C THR A 72 3.87 -4.10 -1.74
N GLY A 73 3.90 -2.98 -2.49
CA GLY A 73 2.71 -2.44 -3.17
C GLY A 73 1.83 -3.51 -3.83
N PRO A 74 2.38 -4.38 -4.70
CA PRO A 74 1.63 -5.44 -5.39
C PRO A 74 0.95 -6.43 -4.42
N TRP A 75 1.65 -6.83 -3.35
CA TRP A 75 1.11 -7.75 -2.33
C TRP A 75 -0.01 -7.11 -1.52
N LEU A 76 0.17 -5.87 -1.06
CA LEU A 76 -0.84 -5.14 -0.31
C LEU A 76 -2.07 -4.83 -1.17
N LEU A 77 -1.89 -4.55 -2.46
CA LEU A 77 -2.99 -4.40 -3.40
C LEU A 77 -3.78 -5.71 -3.58
N ALA A 78 -3.08 -6.84 -3.74
CA ALA A 78 -3.73 -8.14 -3.86
C ALA A 78 -4.53 -8.50 -2.59
N MET A 79 -3.99 -8.23 -1.40
CA MET A 79 -4.71 -8.44 -0.15
C MET A 79 -5.91 -7.50 -0.02
N LEU A 80 -5.79 -6.22 -0.39
CA LEU A 80 -6.92 -5.30 -0.44
C LEU A 80 -8.01 -5.77 -1.42
N ALA A 81 -7.63 -6.24 -2.60
CA ALA A 81 -8.56 -6.76 -3.59
C ALA A 81 -9.32 -7.99 -3.05
N ALA A 82 -8.60 -8.92 -2.41
CA ALA A 82 -9.20 -10.08 -1.75
C ALA A 82 -10.13 -9.68 -0.59
N LEU A 83 -9.74 -8.69 0.23
CA LEU A 83 -10.59 -8.15 1.29
C LEU A 83 -11.89 -7.55 0.74
N ALA A 84 -11.75 -6.79 -0.35
CA ALA A 84 -12.85 -6.10 -1.01
C ALA A 84 -13.85 -7.05 -1.68
N GLU A 85 -13.52 -8.33 -1.92
CA GLU A 85 -14.50 -9.32 -2.42
C GLU A 85 -15.72 -9.46 -1.50
N SER A 86 -15.53 -9.21 -0.19
CA SER A 86 -16.62 -9.21 0.79
C SER A 86 -17.46 -7.93 0.79
N TRP A 87 -17.00 -6.87 0.11
CA TRP A 87 -17.63 -5.54 0.14
C TRP A 87 -18.61 -5.34 -1.02
N PRO A 88 -19.65 -4.53 -0.83
CA PRO A 88 -20.49 -4.08 -1.92
C PRO A 88 -19.66 -3.37 -3.01
N GLY A 89 -19.64 -3.92 -4.22
CA GLY A 89 -18.90 -3.36 -5.35
C GLY A 89 -17.49 -3.93 -5.55
N GLY A 90 -17.03 -4.83 -4.68
CA GLY A 90 -15.76 -5.54 -4.88
C GLY A 90 -14.55 -4.60 -4.93
N ALA A 91 -13.49 -5.04 -5.62
CA ALA A 91 -12.30 -4.23 -5.89
C ALA A 91 -12.63 -2.90 -6.60
N ALA A 92 -13.72 -2.82 -7.38
CA ALA A 92 -14.11 -1.59 -8.09
C ALA A 92 -14.58 -0.46 -7.14
N ALA A 93 -14.89 -0.79 -5.87
CA ALA A 93 -15.20 0.18 -4.83
C ALA A 93 -13.94 0.83 -4.20
N LEU A 94 -12.76 0.23 -4.38
CA LEU A 94 -11.52 0.76 -3.83
C LEU A 94 -11.18 2.12 -4.45
N ARG A 95 -10.81 3.08 -3.60
CA ARG A 95 -10.37 4.42 -3.99
C ARG A 95 -9.15 4.77 -3.15
N GLY A 96 -8.13 5.37 -3.74
CA GLY A 96 -6.91 5.62 -2.99
C GLY A 96 -5.66 5.85 -3.82
N ALA A 97 -4.53 5.80 -3.11
CA ALA A 97 -3.18 5.79 -3.66
C ALA A 97 -2.35 4.72 -2.95
N LEU A 98 -1.42 4.13 -3.69
CA LEU A 98 -0.52 3.08 -3.23
C LEU A 98 0.91 3.48 -3.63
N CYS A 99 1.84 3.49 -2.68
CA CYS A 99 3.26 3.52 -3.01
C CYS A 99 3.63 2.15 -3.61
N ASN A 100 4.11 2.17 -4.86
CA ASN A 100 4.49 0.99 -5.63
C ASN A 100 5.92 1.19 -6.16
N ASP A 101 6.85 1.43 -5.24
CA ASP A 101 8.25 1.74 -5.54
C ASP A 101 9.20 0.81 -4.77
N ALA A 102 9.51 -0.32 -5.40
CA ALA A 102 10.48 -1.27 -4.89
C ALA A 102 11.94 -0.81 -5.09
N LEU A 103 12.20 0.19 -5.93
CA LEU A 103 13.56 0.63 -6.25
C LEU A 103 14.18 1.47 -5.13
N ASP A 104 13.36 2.19 -4.37
CA ASP A 104 13.84 2.99 -3.24
C ASP A 104 14.48 2.10 -2.15
N LEU A 105 13.83 0.97 -1.82
CA LEU A 105 14.33 0.02 -0.82
C LEU A 105 15.55 -0.79 -1.29
N CYS A 106 15.78 -0.93 -2.61
CA CYS A 106 16.97 -1.59 -3.17
C CYS A 106 18.31 -0.91 -2.82
N ARG A 107 18.26 0.26 -2.17
CA ARG A 107 19.45 1.03 -1.76
C ARG A 107 19.75 0.94 -0.26
N GLY A 108 18.88 0.28 0.52
CA GLY A 108 18.94 0.23 1.98
C GLY A 108 19.30 -1.13 2.57
N PRO A 109 19.49 -1.22 3.90
CA PRO A 109 19.81 -2.48 4.59
C PRO A 109 18.68 -3.53 4.52
N ALA A 110 17.46 -3.10 4.25
CA ALA A 110 16.29 -3.94 4.03
C ALA A 110 16.03 -4.19 2.53
N THR A 111 17.10 -4.30 1.72
CA THR A 111 16.97 -4.57 0.28
C THR A 111 16.28 -5.92 0.08
N PRO A 112 15.15 -5.95 -0.65
CA PRO A 112 14.49 -7.20 -0.96
C PRO A 112 15.36 -8.11 -1.85
N PRO A 113 15.22 -9.45 -1.78
CA PRO A 113 16.15 -10.39 -2.45
C PRO A 113 15.98 -10.52 -3.97
N TRP A 114 15.14 -9.69 -4.61
CA TRP A 114 14.80 -9.77 -6.03
C TRP A 114 15.57 -8.73 -6.86
N SER A 115 15.70 -8.98 -8.17
CA SER A 115 16.43 -8.08 -9.07
C SER A 115 15.65 -6.80 -9.34
N GLY A 116 16.35 -5.72 -9.69
CA GLY A 116 15.71 -4.48 -10.12
C GLY A 116 14.83 -4.63 -11.38
N GLU A 117 15.12 -5.62 -12.24
CA GLU A 117 14.28 -5.97 -13.38
C GLU A 117 12.95 -6.57 -12.91
N ALA A 118 12.99 -7.55 -12.01
CA ALA A 118 11.78 -8.12 -11.41
C ALA A 118 10.98 -7.06 -10.63
N ALA A 119 11.67 -6.07 -10.03
CA ALA A 119 11.05 -4.92 -9.39
C ALA A 119 10.24 -4.06 -10.36
N LEU A 120 10.79 -3.77 -11.53
CA LEU A 120 10.12 -3.00 -12.56
C LEU A 120 8.96 -3.77 -13.19
N ASP A 121 9.15 -5.06 -13.48
CA ASP A 121 8.11 -5.91 -14.07
C ASP A 121 6.88 -5.97 -13.15
N LEU A 122 7.08 -6.25 -11.87
CA LEU A 122 5.98 -6.34 -10.92
C LEU A 122 5.28 -4.98 -10.68
N ALA A 123 6.05 -3.90 -10.69
CA ALA A 123 5.48 -2.56 -10.61
C ALA A 123 4.62 -2.24 -11.85
N ALA A 124 5.05 -2.66 -13.04
CA ALA A 124 4.29 -2.49 -14.27
C ALA A 124 3.00 -3.34 -14.27
N ASP A 125 3.07 -4.59 -13.81
CA ASP A 125 1.89 -5.45 -13.66
C ASP A 125 0.84 -4.79 -12.74
N THR A 126 1.29 -4.22 -11.62
CA THR A 126 0.43 -3.50 -10.66
C THR A 126 -0.26 -2.29 -11.27
N LEU A 127 0.40 -1.56 -12.17
CA LEU A 127 -0.19 -0.43 -12.88
C LEU A 127 -1.20 -0.85 -13.96
N SER A 128 -1.08 -2.09 -14.47
CA SER A 128 -1.92 -2.63 -15.54
C SER A 128 -3.20 -3.31 -15.05
N TRP A 129 -3.25 -3.67 -13.77
CA TRP A 129 -4.40 -4.24 -13.08
C TRP A 129 -5.50 -3.18 -12.87
#